data_AF-A0A8S4G4K2-F1
#
_entry.id   AF-A0A8S4G4K2-F1
#
_cell.length_a   1.000
_cell.length_b   1.000
_cell.length_c   1.000
_cell.angle_alpha   90.00
_cell.angle_beta   90.00
_cell.angle_gamma   90.00
#
_symmetry.space_group_name_H-M   'P 1'
#
loop_
_entity.id
_entity.type
_entity.pdbx_description
1 polymer ?
#
loop_
_entity_poly.entity_id
_entity_poly.type
_entity_poly.pdbx_seq_one_letter_code
_entity_poly.pdbx_strand_id
1 'polypeptide(L)'
;MAKTKEWKNITRKLNELTGKGRGESEIKLAWKRMKLAAKANVSAHKRAQTATGGGEKPPSPSAEDLEVMAIAPQDFIITYNDYDSDAMDCGSPSEPGNTEQAIPVQGISEQGTSEPGTSEPGTSEQGTRDQDTNTKKPRKEMPANKRTY
;
A
#
# COMPACT_ATOMS: atom_id res chain seq x y z
N MET A 1 -24.30 17.20 -15.27
CA MET A 1 -24.85 16.15 -16.16
C MET A 1 -23.84 15.61 -17.18
N ALA A 2 -23.01 16.45 -17.82
CA ALA A 2 -22.06 15.99 -18.86
C ALA A 2 -21.05 14.92 -18.38
N LYS A 3 -20.46 15.08 -17.19
CA LYS A 3 -19.45 14.15 -16.64
C LYS A 3 -19.96 12.71 -16.49
N THR A 4 -21.19 12.55 -16.00
CA THR A 4 -21.82 11.21 -15.85
C THR A 4 -22.08 10.55 -17.20
N LYS A 5 -22.45 11.34 -18.22
CA LYS A 5 -22.65 10.83 -19.58
C LYS A 5 -21.34 10.29 -20.16
N GLU A 6 -20.23 11.00 -19.96
CA GLU A 6 -18.92 10.54 -20.44
C GLU A 6 -18.43 9.28 -19.72
N TRP A 7 -18.64 9.15 -18.42
CA TRP A 7 -18.30 7.90 -17.71
C TRP A 7 -19.06 6.69 -18.26
N LYS A 8 -20.33 6.86 -18.59
CA LYS A 8 -21.12 5.81 -19.26
C LYS A 8 -20.59 5.49 -20.65
N ASN A 9 -20.16 6.50 -21.41
CA ASN A 9 -19.57 6.33 -22.73
C ASN A 9 -18.26 5.53 -22.65
N ILE A 10 -17.35 5.90 -21.75
CA ILE A 10 -16.09 5.19 -21.49
C ILE A 10 -16.36 3.75 -21.08
N THR A 11 -17.31 3.54 -20.15
CA THR A 11 -17.71 2.21 -19.68
C THR A 11 -18.18 1.32 -20.83
N ARG A 12 -19.06 1.86 -21.70
CA ARG A 12 -19.55 1.13 -22.86
C ARG A 12 -18.40 0.75 -23.80
N LYS A 13 -17.56 1.71 -24.20
CA LYS A 13 -16.42 1.46 -25.09
C LYS A 13 -15.44 0.42 -24.51
N LEU A 14 -15.16 0.51 -23.21
CA LEU A 14 -14.26 -0.45 -22.55
C LEU A 14 -14.85 -1.87 -22.54
N ASN A 15 -16.16 -1.98 -22.30
CA ASN A 15 -16.84 -3.26 -22.30
C ASN A 15 -16.90 -3.86 -23.71
N GLU A 16 -17.12 -3.03 -24.74
CA GLU A 16 -17.04 -3.44 -26.15
C GLU A 16 -15.64 -3.96 -26.52
N LEU A 17 -14.57 -3.27 -26.10
CA LEU A 17 -13.19 -3.67 -26.40
C LEU A 17 -12.74 -4.93 -25.63
N THR A 18 -13.16 -5.07 -24.37
CA THR A 18 -12.66 -6.14 -23.50
C THR A 18 -13.59 -7.35 -23.43
N GLY A 19 -14.82 -7.26 -23.96
CA GLY A 19 -15.86 -8.27 -23.86
C GLY A 19 -16.36 -8.52 -22.43
N LYS A 20 -15.94 -7.71 -21.45
CA LYS A 20 -16.26 -7.85 -20.03
C LYS A 20 -17.32 -6.83 -19.63
N GLY A 21 -18.37 -7.26 -18.95
CA GLY A 21 -19.44 -6.37 -18.48
C GLY A 21 -19.10 -5.67 -17.16
N ARG A 22 -18.21 -4.68 -17.18
CA ARG A 22 -17.88 -3.90 -15.97
C ARG A 22 -18.87 -2.77 -15.71
N GLY A 23 -19.14 -2.50 -14.44
CA GLY A 23 -19.95 -1.38 -13.98
C GLY A 23 -19.18 -0.05 -13.94
N GLU A 24 -19.90 1.07 -14.02
CA GLU A 24 -19.31 2.42 -14.00
C GLU A 24 -18.50 2.67 -12.72
N SER A 25 -18.98 2.19 -11.57
CA SER A 25 -18.30 2.32 -10.27
C SER A 25 -16.98 1.55 -10.23
N GLU A 26 -16.94 0.35 -10.81
CA GLU A 26 -15.74 -0.49 -10.88
C GLU A 26 -14.67 0.15 -11.73
N ILE A 27 -15.05 0.73 -12.87
CA ILE A 27 -14.11 1.43 -13.76
C ILE A 27 -13.58 2.70 -13.10
N LYS A 28 -14.44 3.47 -12.42
CA LYS A 28 -14.02 4.63 -11.63
C LYS A 28 -13.04 4.23 -10.53
N LEU A 29 -13.30 3.12 -9.83
CA LEU A 29 -12.42 2.61 -8.79
C LEU A 29 -11.09 2.13 -9.37
N ALA A 30 -11.12 1.43 -10.50
CA ALA A 30 -9.92 0.99 -11.21
C ALA A 30 -9.05 2.18 -11.62
N TRP A 31 -9.65 3.22 -12.21
CA TRP A 31 -8.95 4.48 -12.53
C TRP A 31 -8.34 5.13 -11.29
N LYS A 32 -9.08 5.21 -10.18
CA LYS A 32 -8.57 5.75 -8.91
C LYS A 32 -7.35 4.96 -8.42
N ARG A 33 -7.43 3.62 -8.41
CA ARG A 33 -6.33 2.75 -7.98
C ARG A 33 -5.11 2.90 -8.89
N MET A 34 -5.32 2.97 -10.20
CA MET A 34 -4.25 3.15 -11.18
C MET A 34 -3.51 4.48 -10.95
N LYS A 35 -4.22 5.58 -10.72
CA LYS A 35 -3.60 6.86 -10.36
C LYS A 35 -2.80 6.80 -9.05
N LEU A 36 -3.32 6.14 -8.02
CA LEU A 36 -2.62 6.00 -6.74
C LEU A 36 -1.33 5.16 -6.88
N ALA A 37 -1.40 4.05 -7.61
CA ALA A 37 -0.24 3.23 -7.91
C ALA A 37 0.82 4.01 -8.69
N ALA A 38 0.42 4.71 -9.76
CA ALA A 38 1.33 5.55 -10.53
C ALA A 38 1.98 6.65 -9.66
N LYS A 39 1.20 7.31 -8.79
CA LYS A 39 1.73 8.33 -7.86
C LYS A 39 2.74 7.74 -6.88
N ALA A 40 2.48 6.54 -6.34
CA ALA A 40 3.40 5.84 -5.46
C ALA A 40 4.69 5.42 -6.18
N ASN A 41 4.59 4.89 -7.40
CA ASN A 41 5.75 4.46 -8.19
C ASN A 41 6.63 5.64 -8.58
N VAL A 42 6.02 6.75 -9.03
CA VAL A 42 6.73 7.97 -9.39
C VAL A 42 7.42 8.59 -8.18
N SER A 43 6.75 8.64 -7.01
CA SER A 43 7.37 9.19 -5.80
C SER A 43 8.50 8.30 -5.28
N ALA A 44 8.34 6.96 -5.36
CA ALA A 44 9.40 6.01 -5.03
C ALA A 44 10.61 6.17 -5.95
N HIS A 45 10.38 6.30 -7.26
CA HIS A 45 11.45 6.54 -8.24
C HIS A 45 12.20 7.84 -7.95
N LYS A 46 11.48 8.95 -7.71
CA LYS A 46 12.08 10.24 -7.35
C LYS A 46 12.95 10.16 -6.09
N ARG A 47 12.44 9.52 -5.03
CA ARG A 47 13.20 9.30 -3.78
C ARG A 47 14.45 8.45 -4.00
N ALA A 48 14.34 7.41 -4.82
CA ALA A 48 15.47 6.55 -5.13
C ALA A 48 16.54 7.29 -5.98
N GLN A 49 16.13 8.20 -6.86
CA GLN A 49 17.05 9.04 -7.63
C GLN A 49 17.84 10.02 -6.75
N THR A 50 17.26 10.48 -5.64
CA THR A 50 17.92 11.40 -4.70
C THR A 50 18.84 10.70 -3.69
N ALA A 51 18.88 9.37 -3.67
CA ALA A 51 19.74 8.62 -2.75
C ALA A 51 21.22 8.73 -3.20
N THR A 52 22.07 9.30 -2.35
CA THR A 52 23.49 9.58 -2.65
C THR A 52 24.47 8.46 -2.24
N GLY A 53 23.96 7.28 -1.89
CA GLY A 53 24.74 6.18 -1.30
C GLY A 53 25.37 5.15 -2.25
N GLY A 54 25.80 5.53 -3.47
CA GLY A 54 26.55 4.65 -4.38
C GLY A 54 25.84 3.36 -4.82
N GLY A 55 24.52 3.28 -4.69
CA GLY A 55 23.71 2.12 -5.08
C GLY A 55 23.45 2.02 -6.57
N GLU A 56 22.87 0.90 -7.00
CA GLU A 56 22.43 0.72 -8.38
C GLU A 56 21.39 1.78 -8.77
N LYS A 57 21.43 2.21 -10.04
CA LYS A 57 20.46 3.17 -10.57
C LYS A 57 19.05 2.58 -10.43
N PRO A 58 18.10 3.32 -9.82
CA PRO A 58 16.74 2.81 -9.68
C PRO A 58 16.08 2.55 -11.04
N PRO A 59 15.24 1.51 -11.14
CA PRO A 59 14.50 1.23 -12.35
C PRO A 59 13.62 2.44 -12.72
N SER A 60 13.55 2.75 -14.01
CA SER A 60 12.73 3.85 -14.51
C SER A 60 11.24 3.56 -14.25
N PRO A 61 10.39 4.58 -14.04
CA PRO A 61 8.95 4.37 -13.90
C PRO A 61 8.41 3.64 -15.13
N SER A 62 7.36 2.83 -14.95
CA SER A 62 6.70 2.15 -16.06
C SER A 62 6.17 3.16 -17.08
N ALA A 63 6.17 2.80 -18.36
CA ALA A 63 5.55 3.62 -19.41
C ALA A 63 4.07 3.92 -19.08
N GLU A 64 3.36 2.95 -18.50
CA GLU A 64 1.97 3.12 -18.05
C GLU A 64 1.84 4.21 -16.98
N ASP A 65 2.77 4.28 -16.02
CA ASP A 65 2.75 5.28 -14.95
C ASP A 65 2.98 6.70 -15.51
N LEU A 66 3.86 6.81 -16.52
CA LEU A 66 4.12 8.06 -17.23
C LEU A 66 2.89 8.52 -18.02
N GLU A 67 2.17 7.60 -18.67
CA GLU A 67 0.92 7.91 -19.37
C GLU A 67 -0.17 8.37 -18.40
N VAL A 68 -0.33 7.68 -17.26
CA VAL A 68 -1.30 8.07 -16.23
C VAL A 68 -0.99 9.48 -15.70
N MET A 69 0.28 9.81 -15.53
CA MET A 69 0.71 11.16 -15.18
C MET A 69 0.37 12.18 -16.26
N ALA A 70 0.59 11.85 -17.53
CA ALA A 70 0.27 12.73 -18.65
C ALA A 70 -1.24 13.01 -18.78
N ILE A 71 -2.09 12.02 -18.48
CA ILE A 71 -3.55 12.17 -18.51
C ILE A 71 -4.06 13.12 -17.41
N ALA A 72 -3.45 13.09 -16.23
CA ALA A 72 -3.86 13.91 -15.09
C ALA A 72 -2.68 14.53 -14.33
N PRO A 73 -1.94 15.50 -14.93
CA PRO A 73 -0.72 16.03 -14.31
C PRO A 73 -0.96 16.68 -12.95
N GLN A 74 -2.11 17.35 -12.80
CA GLN A 74 -2.48 18.06 -11.58
C GLN A 74 -2.58 17.14 -10.36
N ASP A 75 -2.92 15.86 -10.54
CA ASP A 75 -3.07 14.90 -9.43
C ASP A 75 -1.71 14.52 -8.80
N PHE A 76 -0.60 14.80 -9.49
CA PHE A 76 0.77 14.48 -9.06
C PHE A 76 1.50 15.65 -8.41
N ILE A 77 0.91 16.85 -8.46
CA ILE A 77 1.45 18.03 -7.77
C ILE A 77 1.17 17.88 -6.27
N ILE A 78 2.19 18.08 -5.46
CA ILE A 78 2.04 18.19 -4.00
C ILE A 78 1.72 19.65 -3.72
N THR A 79 0.52 19.91 -3.21
CA THR A 79 0.15 21.25 -2.75
C THR A 79 0.67 21.41 -1.32
N TYR A 80 1.56 22.37 -1.11
CA TYR A 80 2.00 22.74 0.22
C TYR A 80 0.97 23.70 0.83
N ASN A 81 0.56 23.43 2.06
CA ASN A 81 -0.32 24.29 2.84
C ASN A 81 0.35 24.57 4.18
N ASP A 82 0.78 25.81 4.38
CA ASP A 82 1.50 26.29 5.57
C ASP A 82 0.70 26.13 6.88
N TYR A 83 -0.61 25.87 6.78
CA TYR A 83 -1.52 25.68 7.91
C TYR A 83 -1.94 24.22 8.12
N ASP A 84 -1.36 23.28 7.38
CA ASP A 84 -1.68 21.86 7.50
C ASP A 84 -0.81 21.21 8.58
N SER A 85 -1.37 21.11 9.79
CA SER A 85 -0.63 20.63 10.97
C SER A 85 -0.16 19.18 10.88
N ASP A 86 -0.67 18.39 9.91
CA ASP A 86 -0.23 17.02 9.62
C ASP A 86 0.75 16.95 8.43
N ALA A 87 1.04 18.07 7.75
CA ALA A 87 2.05 18.17 6.69
C ALA A 87 3.48 18.19 7.28
N MET A 88 3.76 17.31 8.23
CA MET A 88 5.12 16.97 8.60
C MET A 88 5.67 16.08 7.49
N ASP A 89 6.30 16.70 6.51
CA ASP A 89 7.10 16.00 5.51
C ASP A 89 8.26 15.32 6.24
N CYS A 90 8.22 13.99 6.38
CA CYS A 90 9.29 13.17 6.96
C CYS A 90 10.53 13.08 6.05
N GLY A 91 10.80 14.14 5.29
CA GLY A 91 11.88 14.30 4.34
C GLY A 91 12.84 15.41 4.76
N SER A 92 13.33 15.38 6.00
CA SER A 92 14.49 16.18 6.35
C SER A 92 15.75 15.41 5.95
N PRO A 93 16.63 15.94 5.07
CA PRO A 93 17.94 15.37 4.88
C PRO A 93 18.72 15.64 6.16
N SER A 94 19.03 14.59 6.91
CA SER A 94 20.13 14.63 7.85
C SER A 94 21.40 14.93 7.04
N GLU A 95 21.91 16.16 7.12
CA GLU A 95 23.28 16.48 6.72
C GLU A 95 24.08 17.10 7.87
N PRO A 96 25.42 16.96 7.84
CA PRO A 96 26.26 16.81 9.04
C PRO A 96 27.15 18.03 9.31
N GLY A 97 27.65 18.11 10.56
CA GLY A 97 29.02 18.56 10.82
C GLY A 97 29.28 20.05 11.08
N ASN A 98 29.71 20.30 12.32
CA ASN A 98 30.69 21.30 12.76
C ASN A 98 30.26 22.77 12.95
N THR A 99 30.05 23.14 14.21
CA THR A 99 30.64 24.37 14.74
C THR A 99 31.08 24.11 16.18
N GLU A 100 32.39 23.99 16.38
CA GLU A 100 33.04 24.17 17.69
C GLU A 100 32.49 25.41 18.39
N GLN A 101 31.95 25.24 19.60
CA GLN A 101 32.12 26.23 20.65
C GLN A 101 31.98 25.55 22.01
N ALA A 102 32.92 25.89 22.87
CA ALA A 102 33.35 25.15 24.04
C ALA A 102 32.32 25.12 25.19
N ILE A 103 32.36 24.00 25.92
CA ILE A 103 31.83 23.68 27.26
C ILE A 103 32.00 24.83 28.30
N PRO A 104 31.14 24.87 29.34
CA PRO A 104 31.56 24.20 30.59
C PRO A 104 30.49 23.34 31.26
N VAL A 105 31.01 22.28 31.87
CA VAL A 105 30.39 21.24 32.71
C VAL A 105 29.82 21.79 34.03
N GLN A 106 28.62 21.35 34.41
CA GLN A 106 28.05 21.27 35.76
C GLN A 106 26.68 20.57 35.63
N GLY A 107 26.27 19.50 36.31
CA GLY A 107 26.85 18.66 37.35
C GLY A 107 25.98 17.40 37.52
N ILE A 108 26.57 16.41 38.20
CA ILE A 108 26.07 15.14 38.76
C ILE A 108 24.54 14.96 38.98
N SER A 109 24.01 13.75 38.72
CA SER A 109 23.71 12.76 39.77
C SER A 109 23.13 11.46 39.19
N GLU A 110 23.33 10.39 39.94
CA GLU A 110 23.34 8.98 39.57
C GLU A 110 21.96 8.27 39.65
N GLN A 111 21.87 7.17 38.88
CA GLN A 111 21.22 5.88 39.19
C GLN A 111 19.68 5.69 39.19
N GLY A 112 19.28 4.57 38.57
CA GLY A 112 18.00 3.86 38.77
C GLY A 112 17.49 3.20 37.49
N THR A 113 18.08 2.10 37.01
CA THR A 113 17.57 0.70 37.07
C THR A 113 16.16 0.43 36.51
N SER A 114 16.12 -0.51 35.56
CA SER A 114 15.07 -1.53 35.31
C SER A 114 14.09 -1.30 34.14
N GLU A 115 14.29 -2.07 33.07
CA GLU A 115 13.25 -2.59 32.16
C GLU A 115 12.43 -3.72 32.86
N PRO A 116 11.40 -4.34 32.26
CA PRO A 116 10.41 -3.90 31.26
C PRO A 116 8.96 -4.22 31.70
N GLY A 117 7.96 -3.78 30.92
CA GLY A 117 6.64 -4.42 30.91
C GLY A 117 5.48 -3.46 30.68
N THR A 118 4.98 -3.38 29.46
CA THR A 118 3.59 -2.98 29.23
C THR A 118 2.92 -4.03 28.36
N SER A 119 1.97 -4.70 29.00
CA SER A 119 1.16 -5.79 28.49
C SER A 119 0.31 -5.37 27.30
N GLU A 120 0.15 -6.31 26.38
CA GLU A 120 -0.80 -6.28 25.28
C GLU A 120 -2.25 -6.10 25.77
N PRO A 121 -3.09 -5.31 25.10
CA PRO A 121 -4.53 -5.50 25.19
C PRO A 121 -5.00 -6.52 24.14
N GLY A 122 -5.25 -7.74 24.60
CA GLY A 122 -6.04 -8.72 23.87
C GLY A 122 -7.49 -8.25 23.74
N THR A 123 -7.99 -8.12 22.51
CA THR A 123 -9.42 -8.02 22.23
C THR A 123 -9.91 -9.41 21.83
N SER A 124 -10.56 -10.07 22.79
CA SER A 124 -11.23 -11.34 22.59
C SER A 124 -12.61 -11.07 21.99
N GLU A 125 -12.77 -11.30 20.68
CA GLU A 125 -14.08 -11.39 20.05
C GLU A 125 -14.60 -12.84 20.19
N GLN A 126 -15.52 -13.06 21.12
CA GLN A 126 -16.33 -14.28 21.17
C GLN A 126 -17.32 -14.28 19.99
N GLY A 127 -16.91 -14.92 18.90
CA GLY A 127 -17.81 -15.38 17.85
C GLY A 127 -18.54 -16.65 18.26
N THR A 128 -19.86 -16.58 18.32
CA THR A 128 -20.79 -17.68 18.58
C THR A 128 -20.59 -18.82 17.57
N ARG A 129 -20.34 -20.02 18.07
CA ARG A 129 -20.12 -21.25 17.30
C ARG A 129 -21.45 -21.94 17.07
N ASP A 130 -22.02 -21.78 15.89
CA ASP A 130 -23.08 -22.68 15.41
C ASP A 130 -22.45 -23.95 14.83
N GLN A 131 -22.84 -25.07 15.44
CA GLN A 131 -22.53 -26.41 14.96
C GLN A 131 -23.63 -26.87 14.03
N ASP A 132 -23.33 -27.04 12.75
CA ASP A 132 -24.14 -27.89 11.87
C ASP A 132 -23.37 -29.16 11.49
N THR A 133 -23.95 -30.27 11.89
CA THR A 133 -23.39 -31.62 11.82
C THR A 133 -23.54 -32.19 10.41
N ASN A 134 -22.44 -32.17 9.65
CA ASN A 134 -22.39 -32.81 8.34
C ASN A 134 -22.40 -34.34 8.47
N THR A 135 -23.36 -34.93 7.75
CA THR A 135 -23.80 -36.31 7.81
C THR A 135 -22.79 -37.28 7.17
N LYS A 136 -22.48 -38.36 7.91
CA LYS A 136 -21.84 -39.63 7.54
C LYS A 136 -21.40 -39.82 6.06
N LYS A 137 -20.07 -39.89 5.84
CA LYS A 137 -19.47 -40.67 4.74
C LYS A 137 -19.39 -42.16 5.14
N PRO A 138 -19.92 -43.11 4.33
CA PRO A 138 -19.61 -44.52 4.54
C PRO A 138 -18.26 -44.92 3.91
N ARG A 139 -17.75 -45.99 4.52
CA ARG A 139 -16.43 -46.62 4.49
C ARG A 139 -16.06 -47.21 3.12
N LYS A 140 -14.77 -47.14 2.77
CA LYS A 140 -14.15 -47.86 1.65
C LYS A 140 -14.33 -49.37 1.82
N GLU A 141 -14.90 -50.04 0.81
CA GLU A 141 -14.73 -51.48 0.61
C GLU A 141 -13.87 -51.73 -0.63
N MET A 142 -12.82 -52.53 -0.46
CA MET A 142 -12.01 -53.05 -1.56
C MET A 142 -12.57 -54.41 -1.99
N PRO A 143 -12.81 -54.67 -3.29
CA PRO A 143 -13.09 -56.02 -3.75
C PRO A 143 -11.80 -56.81 -4.00
N ALA A 144 -11.80 -58.03 -3.47
CA ALA A 144 -10.76 -59.04 -3.58
C ALA A 144 -10.63 -59.63 -5.00
N ASN A 145 -9.37 -59.90 -5.36
CA ASN A 145 -8.83 -60.93 -6.25
C ASN A 145 -9.83 -61.71 -7.13
N LYS A 146 -9.73 -61.53 -8.45
CA LYS A 146 -10.17 -62.53 -9.43
C LYS A 146 -9.00 -62.98 -10.29
N ARG A 147 -8.56 -64.19 -9.99
CA ARG A 147 -7.74 -65.09 -10.81
C ARG A 147 -8.36 -65.21 -12.20
N THR A 148 -7.59 -64.95 -13.24
CA THR A 148 -7.87 -65.36 -14.62
C THR A 148 -6.66 -66.14 -15.13
N TYR A 149 -6.97 -67.14 -15.96
CA TYR A 149 -6.16 -68.32 -16.31
C TYR A 149 -4.80 -68.02 -16.93
#